data_AF-A0A838Q5X6-F1
#
_entry.id   AF-A0A838Q5X6-F1
#
_cell.length_a   1.000
_cell.length_b   1.000
_cell.length_c   1.000
_cell.angle_alpha   90.00
_cell.angle_beta   90.00
_cell.angle_gamma   90.00
#
_symmetry.space_group_name_H-M   'P 1'
#
loop_
_entity.id
_entity.type
_entity.pdbx_description
1 polymer ?
#
loop_
_entity_poly.entity_id
_entity_poly.type
_entity_poly.pdbx_seq_one_letter_code
_entity_poly.pdbx_strand_id
1 'polypeptide(L)'
;MKLPSRASRRWPLVILTLVLLFASGFAVVETNLLGVGARFERVAARVATFIDPPPQRSTLPTVVVTPEPSPTVAPTPQDTLAPSVTASPSPTPIVREPVDVALVPNQEAVFASQLTDEDCAVAATQMVLAILGLGDTSEAFQQEIKDRIGEWEAFDDSQNGDWGPAAVGLALADYGAPDYEVRAYDSYADALRGSAIAITELDKPVVIFPWWGAHSWVMTGYRADADPTLFADATINGAYILDPWYPRVSSIWGPSDGPGNFEDLGELERNWPVYQGPPGYEQIGPGWSRPEGAYPERDGKFVVLMPTTPRDT
;
A
#
# COMPACT_ATOMS: atom_id res chain seq x y z
N MET A 1 -48.36 55.56 -6.20
CA MET A 1 -46.92 55.93 -6.14
C MET A 1 -46.18 54.77 -5.46
N LYS A 2 -45.51 53.90 -6.24
CA LYS A 2 -44.76 52.73 -5.71
C LYS A 2 -43.33 53.18 -5.39
N LEU A 3 -42.89 53.06 -4.14
CA LEU A 3 -41.50 53.29 -3.74
C LEU A 3 -40.61 52.16 -4.28
N PRO A 4 -39.45 52.46 -4.88
CA PRO A 4 -38.51 51.44 -5.35
C PRO A 4 -37.87 50.72 -4.17
N SER A 5 -37.86 49.38 -4.23
CA SER A 5 -37.28 48.51 -3.21
C SER A 5 -35.76 48.71 -3.11
N ARG A 6 -35.27 49.04 -1.91
CA ARG A 6 -33.84 49.20 -1.54
C ARG A 6 -32.96 47.94 -1.69
N ALA A 7 -33.47 46.85 -2.26
CA ALA A 7 -32.80 45.55 -2.33
C ALA A 7 -31.72 45.43 -3.42
N SER A 8 -31.67 46.32 -4.43
CA SER A 8 -30.76 46.15 -5.58
C SER A 8 -29.33 46.67 -5.38
N ARG A 9 -29.04 47.40 -4.28
CA ARG A 9 -27.75 48.10 -4.12
C ARG A 9 -26.67 47.32 -3.34
N ARG A 10 -27.01 46.18 -2.75
CA ARG A 10 -26.08 45.35 -1.97
C ARG A 10 -25.53 44.14 -2.73
N TRP A 11 -26.23 43.71 -3.78
CA TRP A 11 -25.80 42.60 -4.65
C TRP A 11 -24.43 42.83 -5.33
N PRO A 12 -24.12 44.02 -5.87
CA PRO A 12 -22.80 44.26 -6.46
C PRO A 12 -21.66 44.16 -5.44
N LEU A 13 -21.91 44.59 -4.20
CA LEU A 13 -20.95 44.50 -3.11
C LEU A 13 -20.74 43.06 -2.67
N VAL A 14 -21.82 42.26 -2.55
CA VAL A 14 -21.72 40.83 -2.21
C VAL A 14 -20.96 40.05 -3.30
N ILE A 15 -21.24 40.33 -4.57
CA ILE A 15 -20.52 39.71 -5.70
C ILE A 15 -19.05 40.14 -5.70
N LEU A 16 -18.75 41.42 -5.51
CA LEU A 16 -17.38 41.91 -5.43
C LEU A 16 -16.62 41.31 -4.26
N THR A 17 -17.25 41.15 -3.09
CA THR A 17 -16.64 40.50 -1.93
C THR A 17 -16.39 39.02 -2.18
N LEU A 18 -17.32 38.30 -2.83
CA LEU A 18 -17.11 36.90 -3.21
C LEU A 18 -15.99 36.75 -4.25
N VAL A 19 -15.94 37.61 -5.27
CA VAL A 19 -14.88 37.61 -6.28
C VAL A 19 -13.53 37.97 -5.66
N LEU A 20 -13.47 38.92 -4.74
CA LEU A 20 -12.23 39.26 -4.02
C LEU A 20 -11.80 38.15 -3.06
N LEU A 21 -12.72 37.47 -2.38
CA LEU A 21 -12.42 36.28 -1.57
C LEU A 21 -11.91 35.12 -2.46
N PHE A 22 -12.50 34.94 -3.64
CA PHE A 22 -12.09 33.93 -4.60
C PHE A 22 -10.71 34.23 -5.21
N ALA A 23 -10.46 35.49 -5.59
CA ALA A 23 -9.20 35.94 -6.17
C ALA A 23 -8.06 36.01 -5.14
N SER A 24 -8.35 36.41 -3.89
CA SER A 24 -7.38 36.36 -2.80
C SER A 24 -7.09 34.92 -2.36
N GLY A 25 -8.07 34.01 -2.42
CA GLY A 25 -7.85 32.58 -2.25
C GLY A 25 -6.89 32.01 -3.30
N PHE A 26 -7.04 32.41 -4.57
CA PHE A 26 -6.16 31.97 -5.66
C PHE A 26 -4.69 32.37 -5.47
N ALA A 27 -4.42 33.61 -5.03
CA ALA A 27 -3.05 34.08 -4.79
C ALA A 27 -2.36 33.42 -3.57
N VAL A 28 -3.14 32.96 -2.58
CA VAL A 28 -2.62 32.24 -1.41
C VAL A 28 -2.36 30.76 -1.72
N VAL A 29 -3.14 30.14 -2.61
CA VAL A 29 -2.93 28.76 -3.07
C VAL A 29 -1.63 28.63 -3.86
N GLU A 30 -1.28 29.62 -4.70
CA GLU A 30 -0.09 29.58 -5.56
C GLU A 30 1.26 29.56 -4.79
N THR A 31 1.28 30.00 -3.53
CA THR A 31 2.51 30.07 -2.73
C THR A 31 2.63 28.98 -1.66
N ASN A 32 1.62 28.11 -1.53
CA ASN A 32 1.48 27.08 -0.49
C ASN A 32 1.88 27.58 0.92
N LEU A 33 1.75 28.88 1.18
CA LEU A 33 2.11 29.52 2.43
C LEU A 33 1.14 28.98 3.50
N LEU A 34 1.67 28.21 4.46
CA LEU A 34 0.96 27.61 5.61
C LEU A 34 0.11 26.36 5.30
N GLY A 35 0.35 25.64 4.20
CA GLY A 35 -0.37 24.40 3.89
C GLY A 35 -1.86 24.60 3.54
N VAL A 36 -2.21 25.83 3.13
CA VAL A 36 -3.56 26.19 2.68
C VAL A 36 -3.91 25.46 1.37
N GLY A 37 -2.92 25.19 0.50
CA GLY A 37 -3.10 24.38 -0.72
C GLY A 37 -3.62 22.99 -0.41
N ALA A 38 -2.90 22.22 0.42
CA ALA A 38 -3.33 20.86 0.83
C ALA A 38 -4.66 20.83 1.60
N ARG A 39 -5.08 21.94 2.24
CA ARG A 39 -6.41 22.05 2.85
C ARG A 39 -7.48 22.33 1.80
N PHE A 40 -7.19 23.18 0.82
CA PHE A 40 -8.08 23.45 -0.29
C PHE A 40 -8.28 22.22 -1.17
N GLU A 41 -7.21 21.49 -1.51
CA GLU A 41 -7.27 20.23 -2.26
C GLU A 41 -8.11 19.19 -1.52
N ARG A 42 -7.93 19.00 -0.21
CA ARG A 42 -8.81 18.12 0.58
C ARG A 42 -10.28 18.53 0.56
N VAL A 43 -10.56 19.83 0.56
CA VAL A 43 -11.95 20.33 0.44
C VAL A 43 -12.48 20.12 -0.97
N ALA A 44 -11.68 20.39 -1.99
CA ALA A 44 -12.02 20.17 -3.39
C ALA A 44 -12.29 18.69 -3.67
N ALA A 45 -11.43 17.79 -3.19
CA ALA A 45 -11.60 16.34 -3.27
C ALA A 45 -12.91 15.90 -2.61
N ARG A 46 -13.21 16.36 -1.38
CA ARG A 46 -14.48 16.06 -0.71
C ARG A 46 -15.71 16.56 -1.49
N VAL A 47 -15.61 17.73 -2.12
CA VAL A 47 -16.70 18.27 -2.96
C VAL A 47 -16.83 17.45 -4.24
N ALA A 48 -15.73 17.08 -4.89
CA ALA A 48 -15.73 16.23 -6.07
C ALA A 48 -16.39 14.87 -5.78
N THR A 49 -15.94 14.18 -4.73
CA THR A 49 -16.53 12.92 -4.26
C THR A 49 -18.01 13.05 -3.89
N PHE A 50 -18.45 14.20 -3.36
CA PHE A 50 -19.87 14.41 -3.07
C PHE A 50 -20.71 14.58 -4.34
N ILE A 51 -20.16 15.19 -5.39
CA ILE A 51 -20.85 15.43 -6.66
C ILE A 51 -20.86 14.17 -7.52
N ASP A 52 -19.75 13.44 -7.54
CA ASP A 52 -19.53 12.24 -8.35
C ASP A 52 -18.77 11.21 -7.49
N PRO A 53 -19.47 10.51 -6.58
CA PRO A 53 -18.84 9.49 -5.75
C PRO A 53 -18.39 8.33 -6.64
N PRO A 54 -17.29 7.65 -6.30
CA PRO A 54 -16.92 6.43 -7.00
C PRO A 54 -18.09 5.43 -6.96
N PRO A 55 -18.25 4.63 -8.01
CA PRO A 55 -19.39 3.75 -8.13
C PRO A 55 -19.35 2.62 -7.09
N GLN A 56 -20.53 2.27 -6.60
CA GLN A 56 -20.71 1.06 -5.82
C GLN A 56 -20.69 -0.15 -6.76
N ARG A 57 -19.58 -0.88 -6.81
CA ARG A 57 -19.45 -2.10 -7.61
C ARG A 57 -18.75 -3.21 -6.82
N SER A 58 -18.89 -4.44 -7.30
CA SER A 58 -18.14 -5.57 -6.74
C SER A 58 -16.65 -5.35 -6.94
N THR A 59 -15.85 -5.67 -5.93
CA THR A 59 -14.40 -5.56 -5.94
C THR A 59 -13.75 -6.75 -5.23
N LEU A 60 -12.42 -6.83 -5.18
CA LEU A 60 -11.73 -7.88 -4.44
C LEU A 60 -11.99 -7.73 -2.93
N PRO A 61 -12.41 -8.81 -2.24
CA PRO A 61 -12.62 -8.74 -0.80
C PRO A 61 -11.29 -8.56 -0.06
N THR A 62 -11.34 -7.97 1.13
CA THR A 62 -10.18 -7.97 2.04
C THR A 62 -10.21 -9.23 2.89
N VAL A 63 -9.17 -10.03 2.81
CA VAL A 63 -8.97 -11.19 3.68
C VAL A 63 -8.28 -10.72 4.95
N VAL A 64 -9.02 -10.70 6.07
CA VAL A 64 -8.45 -10.41 7.39
C VAL A 64 -7.68 -11.65 7.86
N VAL A 65 -6.36 -11.52 8.00
CA VAL A 65 -5.50 -12.61 8.44
C VAL A 65 -5.38 -12.58 9.95
N THR A 66 -5.94 -13.59 10.61
CA THR A 66 -5.79 -13.79 12.05
C THR A 66 -4.52 -14.60 12.32
N PRO A 67 -3.66 -14.19 13.27
CA PRO A 67 -2.46 -14.95 13.59
C PRO A 67 -2.80 -16.38 14.03
N GLU A 68 -1.98 -17.33 13.61
CA GLU A 68 -2.11 -18.71 14.07
C GLU A 68 -1.83 -18.76 15.58
N PRO A 69 -2.66 -19.44 16.39
CA PRO A 69 -2.42 -19.52 17.83
C PRO A 69 -1.05 -20.15 18.08
N SER A 70 -0.21 -19.46 18.86
CA SER A 70 1.11 -19.99 19.22
C SER A 70 0.96 -21.41 19.77
N PRO A 71 1.83 -22.36 19.34
CA PRO A 71 1.71 -23.74 19.77
C PRO A 71 1.75 -23.79 21.30
N THR A 72 0.66 -24.23 21.90
CA THR A 72 0.62 -24.57 23.32
C THR A 72 1.62 -25.69 23.50
N VAL A 73 2.67 -25.46 24.28
CA VAL A 73 3.67 -26.48 24.63
C VAL A 73 2.92 -27.67 25.22
N ALA A 74 2.75 -28.72 24.44
CA ALA A 74 2.10 -29.95 24.90
C ALA A 74 2.99 -30.57 25.99
N PRO A 75 2.42 -31.05 27.10
CA PRO A 75 3.21 -31.72 28.13
C PRO A 75 3.90 -32.94 27.53
N THR A 76 5.22 -33.00 27.70
CA THR A 76 6.08 -34.12 27.31
C THR A 76 5.49 -35.43 27.86
N PRO A 77 5.09 -36.39 27.00
CA PRO A 77 4.71 -37.72 27.46
C PRO A 77 5.90 -38.39 28.15
N GLN A 78 5.71 -38.95 29.34
CA GLN A 78 6.69 -39.84 29.96
C GLN A 78 6.82 -41.12 29.12
N ASP A 79 8.03 -41.38 28.63
CA ASP A 79 8.36 -42.57 27.85
C ASP A 79 8.03 -43.86 28.62
N THR A 80 7.13 -44.66 28.06
CA THR A 80 6.97 -46.09 28.39
C THR A 80 7.80 -46.88 27.39
N LEU A 81 8.80 -47.61 27.90
CA LEU A 81 9.74 -48.42 27.10
C LEU A 81 9.01 -49.51 26.32
N ALA A 82 8.95 -49.38 24.99
CA ALA A 82 8.50 -50.41 24.06
C ALA A 82 9.69 -50.94 23.22
N PRO A 83 9.69 -52.22 22.80
CA PRO A 83 10.85 -52.85 22.16
C PRO A 83 11.07 -52.37 20.72
N SER A 84 12.37 -52.35 20.39
CA SER A 84 13.00 -51.80 19.19
C SER A 84 12.43 -52.34 17.88
N VAL A 85 11.89 -51.44 17.05
CA VAL A 85 11.58 -51.67 15.64
C VAL A 85 12.69 -51.04 14.80
N THR A 86 13.01 -51.72 13.70
CA THR A 86 13.97 -51.39 12.62
C THR A 86 14.22 -49.90 12.41
N ALA A 87 15.51 -49.51 12.36
CA ALA A 87 15.97 -48.14 12.14
C ALA A 87 15.40 -47.57 10.82
N SER A 88 14.42 -46.67 10.95
CA SER A 88 14.03 -45.73 9.91
C SER A 88 15.21 -44.80 9.63
N PRO A 89 15.46 -44.37 8.37
CA PRO A 89 16.48 -43.35 8.11
C PRO A 89 16.21 -42.13 9.01
N SER A 90 17.24 -41.72 9.77
CA SER A 90 17.16 -40.49 10.55
C SER A 90 16.90 -39.35 9.57
N PRO A 91 15.85 -38.54 9.75
CA PRO A 91 15.64 -37.37 8.91
C PRO A 91 16.89 -36.49 8.98
N THR A 92 17.36 -36.01 7.83
CA THR A 92 18.40 -35.00 7.77
C THR A 92 17.91 -33.78 8.56
N PRO A 93 18.67 -33.28 9.56
CA PRO A 93 18.28 -32.09 10.29
C PRO A 93 18.12 -30.90 9.34
N ILE A 94 16.99 -30.19 9.43
CA ILE A 94 16.84 -28.91 8.74
C ILE A 94 17.75 -27.90 9.45
N VAL A 95 18.64 -27.26 8.69
CA VAL A 95 19.62 -26.32 9.24
C VAL A 95 19.03 -24.91 9.22
N ARG A 96 19.16 -24.18 10.34
CA ARG A 96 18.78 -22.77 10.43
C ARG A 96 19.93 -21.91 9.91
N GLU A 97 19.75 -21.27 8.76
CA GLU A 97 20.74 -20.39 8.14
C GLU A 97 20.07 -19.09 7.64
N PRO A 98 20.75 -17.94 7.73
CA PRO A 98 20.24 -16.68 7.18
C PRO A 98 19.95 -16.79 5.68
N VAL A 99 18.88 -16.16 5.23
CA VAL A 99 18.47 -16.12 3.82
C VAL A 99 18.44 -14.68 3.30
N ASP A 100 18.80 -14.52 2.03
CA ASP A 100 18.73 -13.27 1.27
C ASP A 100 18.06 -13.61 -0.07
N VAL A 101 16.80 -13.22 -0.21
CA VAL A 101 15.96 -13.53 -1.36
C VAL A 101 15.70 -12.24 -2.13
N ALA A 102 16.02 -12.25 -3.42
CA ALA A 102 15.74 -11.15 -4.34
C ALA A 102 15.13 -11.71 -5.63
N LEU A 103 13.89 -11.35 -5.90
CA LEU A 103 13.14 -11.77 -7.09
C LEU A 103 13.72 -11.14 -8.37
N VAL A 104 14.19 -9.90 -8.25
CA VAL A 104 14.65 -9.09 -9.38
C VAL A 104 16.16 -8.87 -9.29
N PRO A 105 16.96 -9.36 -10.25
CA PRO A 105 18.40 -9.17 -10.23
C PRO A 105 18.83 -7.74 -10.62
N ASN A 106 18.03 -7.05 -11.44
CA ASN A 106 18.25 -5.66 -11.81
C ASN A 106 16.99 -4.82 -11.53
N GLN A 107 16.95 -4.23 -10.33
CA GLN A 107 15.81 -3.47 -9.83
C GLN A 107 15.56 -2.20 -10.65
N GLU A 108 16.62 -1.57 -11.19
CA GLU A 108 16.49 -0.39 -12.06
C GLU A 108 15.74 -0.68 -13.37
N ALA A 109 15.87 -1.91 -13.90
CA ALA A 109 15.25 -2.28 -15.17
C ALA A 109 13.72 -2.42 -15.09
N VAL A 110 13.18 -2.64 -13.88
CA VAL A 110 11.73 -2.82 -13.64
C VAL A 110 11.13 -1.65 -12.86
N PHE A 111 11.95 -0.67 -12.49
CA PHE A 111 11.53 0.49 -11.71
C PHE A 111 10.81 1.51 -12.58
N ALA A 112 9.72 2.07 -12.06
CA ALA A 112 9.04 3.23 -12.62
C ALA A 112 8.72 4.23 -11.50
N SER A 113 9.15 5.48 -11.68
CA SER A 113 8.73 6.59 -10.82
C SER A 113 7.28 6.96 -11.12
N GLN A 114 6.54 7.41 -10.12
CA GLN A 114 5.21 7.96 -10.34
C GLN A 114 5.24 9.27 -11.13
N LEU A 115 4.33 9.42 -12.10
CA LEU A 115 4.21 10.61 -12.95
C LEU A 115 3.82 11.84 -12.13
N THR A 116 2.77 11.72 -11.30
CA THR A 116 2.35 12.76 -10.35
C THR A 116 2.45 12.26 -8.91
N ASP A 117 2.25 13.16 -7.95
CA ASP A 117 2.26 12.84 -6.51
C ASP A 117 1.09 11.92 -6.07
N GLU A 118 0.14 11.63 -6.97
CA GLU A 118 -1.02 10.78 -6.73
C GLU A 118 -0.90 9.39 -7.42
N ASP A 119 0.10 9.21 -8.29
CA ASP A 119 0.20 8.04 -9.18
C ASP A 119 0.98 6.85 -8.58
N CYS A 120 1.17 6.82 -7.25
CA CYS A 120 1.97 5.78 -6.59
C CYS A 120 1.44 4.36 -6.83
N ALA A 121 0.12 4.15 -6.76
CA ALA A 121 -0.51 2.85 -6.99
C ALA A 121 -0.43 2.43 -8.47
N VAL A 122 -0.53 3.39 -9.40
CA VAL A 122 -0.37 3.15 -10.85
C VAL A 122 1.06 2.69 -11.14
N ALA A 123 2.04 3.40 -10.60
CA ALA A 123 3.46 3.06 -10.73
C ALA A 123 3.77 1.69 -10.10
N ALA A 124 3.22 1.39 -8.92
CA ALA A 124 3.36 0.08 -8.30
C ALA A 124 2.77 -1.04 -9.18
N THR A 125 1.57 -0.82 -9.75
CA THR A 125 0.95 -1.76 -10.71
C THR A 125 1.87 -2.00 -11.91
N GLN A 126 2.38 -0.93 -12.52
CA GLN A 126 3.32 -0.99 -13.63
C GLN A 126 4.59 -1.80 -13.28
N MET A 127 5.20 -1.54 -12.11
CA MET A 127 6.41 -2.24 -11.68
C MET A 127 6.15 -3.74 -11.49
N VAL A 128 5.01 -4.14 -10.90
CA VAL A 128 4.63 -5.55 -10.81
C VAL A 128 4.50 -6.17 -12.21
N LEU A 129 3.82 -5.51 -13.15
CA LEU A 129 3.69 -6.00 -14.52
C LEU A 129 5.04 -6.11 -15.23
N ALA A 130 5.95 -5.16 -15.04
CA ALA A 130 7.31 -5.21 -15.58
C ALA A 130 8.11 -6.38 -15.00
N ILE A 131 8.03 -6.62 -13.69
CA ILE A 131 8.66 -7.78 -13.02
C ILE A 131 8.16 -9.10 -13.60
N LEU A 132 6.86 -9.17 -13.89
CA LEU A 132 6.22 -10.36 -14.46
C LEU A 132 6.46 -10.52 -15.98
N GLY A 133 7.00 -9.51 -16.65
CA GLY A 133 7.22 -9.51 -18.11
C GLY A 133 5.95 -9.23 -18.91
N LEU A 134 4.95 -8.61 -18.28
CA LEU A 134 3.63 -8.30 -18.84
C LEU A 134 3.48 -6.81 -19.22
N GLY A 135 4.48 -5.99 -18.94
CA GLY A 135 4.50 -4.56 -19.25
C GLY A 135 5.92 -4.00 -19.30
N ASP A 136 6.03 -2.70 -19.59
CA ASP A 136 7.29 -1.95 -19.57
C ASP A 136 7.25 -0.81 -18.53
N THR A 137 8.38 -0.11 -18.35
CA THR A 137 8.54 0.99 -17.38
C THR A 137 8.36 2.38 -18.01
N SER A 138 7.71 2.47 -19.18
CA SER A 138 7.51 3.76 -19.87
C SER A 138 6.42 4.61 -19.22
N GLU A 139 6.56 5.93 -19.34
CA GLU A 139 5.52 6.89 -18.93
C GLU A 139 4.20 6.67 -19.67
N ALA A 140 4.27 6.25 -20.94
CA ALA A 140 3.09 5.99 -21.77
C ALA A 140 2.27 4.81 -21.21
N PHE A 141 2.94 3.75 -20.76
CA PHE A 141 2.26 2.61 -20.16
C PHE A 141 1.68 2.97 -18.79
N GLN A 142 2.38 3.77 -17.98
CA GLN A 142 1.83 4.28 -16.72
C GLN A 142 0.56 5.10 -16.95
N GLN A 143 0.59 6.00 -17.95
CA GLN A 143 -0.59 6.80 -18.32
C GLN A 143 -1.75 5.94 -18.80
N GLU A 144 -1.48 4.90 -19.60
CA GLU A 144 -2.51 3.94 -20.04
C GLU A 144 -3.21 3.27 -18.85
N ILE A 145 -2.44 2.76 -17.88
CA ILE A 145 -3.00 2.15 -16.65
C ILE A 145 -3.83 3.19 -15.89
N LYS A 146 -3.30 4.41 -15.73
CA LYS A 146 -3.98 5.50 -15.03
C LYS A 146 -5.34 5.84 -15.65
N ASP A 147 -5.41 5.95 -16.97
CA ASP A 147 -6.64 6.34 -17.70
C ASP A 147 -7.76 5.30 -17.57
N ARG A 148 -7.45 4.09 -17.11
CA ARG A 148 -8.38 2.97 -16.96
C ARG A 148 -8.91 2.78 -15.54
N ILE A 149 -8.58 3.64 -14.57
CA ILE A 149 -9.05 3.50 -13.17
C ILE A 149 -10.57 3.33 -13.05
N GLY A 150 -11.35 3.98 -13.93
CA GLY A 150 -12.80 3.85 -13.99
C GLY A 150 -13.31 2.42 -14.25
N GLU A 151 -12.45 1.48 -14.65
CA GLU A 151 -12.77 0.06 -14.82
C GLU A 151 -12.74 -0.69 -13.48
N TRP A 152 -11.90 -0.26 -12.52
CA TRP A 152 -11.57 -1.03 -11.30
C TRP A 152 -11.95 -0.35 -9.99
N GLU A 153 -12.15 0.97 -9.99
CA GLU A 153 -12.50 1.72 -8.78
C GLU A 153 -13.81 1.22 -8.16
N ALA A 154 -13.88 1.19 -6.83
CA ALA A 154 -15.10 0.90 -6.11
C ALA A 154 -15.14 1.71 -4.82
N PHE A 155 -16.31 2.24 -4.46
CA PHE A 155 -16.49 3.02 -3.24
C PHE A 155 -15.98 2.31 -1.97
N ASP A 156 -16.22 1.00 -1.87
CA ASP A 156 -15.77 0.19 -0.72
C ASP A 156 -14.24 -0.01 -0.69
N ASP A 157 -13.57 0.12 -1.83
CA ASP A 157 -12.12 0.01 -1.93
C ASP A 157 -11.42 1.34 -1.69
N SER A 158 -12.02 2.43 -2.17
CA SER A 158 -11.51 3.80 -2.10
C SER A 158 -12.67 4.79 -2.17
N GLN A 159 -12.94 5.50 -1.06
CA GLN A 159 -14.12 6.38 -0.98
C GLN A 159 -13.95 7.70 -1.74
N ASN A 160 -12.72 8.07 -2.12
CA ASN A 160 -12.45 9.28 -2.92
C ASN A 160 -12.36 9.01 -4.43
N GLY A 161 -12.43 7.75 -4.86
CA GLY A 161 -12.40 7.32 -6.26
C GLY A 161 -11.00 7.15 -6.84
N ASP A 162 -9.98 7.27 -6.00
CA ASP A 162 -8.62 6.97 -6.38
C ASP A 162 -8.34 5.46 -6.27
N TRP A 163 -7.09 5.09 -6.49
CA TRP A 163 -6.62 3.72 -6.40
C TRP A 163 -6.64 3.17 -4.97
N GLY A 164 -7.46 2.15 -4.73
CA GLY A 164 -7.38 1.29 -3.55
C GLY A 164 -6.65 -0.03 -3.84
N PRO A 165 -6.37 -0.85 -2.81
CA PRO A 165 -5.68 -2.12 -2.94
C PRO A 165 -6.36 -3.10 -3.91
N ALA A 166 -7.69 -3.13 -3.92
CA ALA A 166 -8.41 -4.03 -4.81
C ALA A 166 -8.35 -3.53 -6.26
N ALA A 167 -8.40 -2.22 -6.50
CA ALA A 167 -8.23 -1.65 -7.84
C ALA A 167 -6.86 -2.03 -8.45
N VAL A 168 -5.79 -2.02 -7.65
CA VAL A 168 -4.47 -2.53 -8.08
C VAL A 168 -4.55 -4.00 -8.49
N GLY A 169 -5.15 -4.86 -7.67
CA GLY A 169 -5.29 -6.29 -7.99
C GLY A 169 -6.14 -6.57 -9.24
N LEU A 170 -7.22 -5.82 -9.43
CA LEU A 170 -8.07 -5.91 -10.63
C LEU A 170 -7.33 -5.44 -11.88
N ALA A 171 -6.57 -4.35 -11.79
CA ALA A 171 -5.72 -3.89 -12.89
C ALA A 171 -4.68 -4.95 -13.27
N LEU A 172 -4.00 -5.55 -12.28
CA LEU A 172 -3.07 -6.65 -12.53
C LEU A 172 -3.74 -7.80 -13.29
N ALA A 173 -4.93 -8.22 -12.86
CA ALA A 173 -5.69 -9.28 -13.54
C ALA A 173 -6.00 -8.95 -15.00
N ASP A 174 -6.43 -7.72 -15.29
CA ASP A 174 -6.75 -7.25 -16.64
C ASP A 174 -5.52 -7.18 -17.56
N TYR A 175 -4.33 -6.95 -16.99
CA TYR A 175 -3.05 -6.98 -17.71
C TYR A 175 -2.40 -8.37 -17.73
N GLY A 176 -3.11 -9.43 -17.35
CA GLY A 176 -2.65 -10.82 -17.44
C GLY A 176 -1.89 -11.33 -16.21
N ALA A 177 -1.95 -10.62 -15.09
CA ALA A 177 -1.45 -11.06 -13.79
C ALA A 177 -2.61 -11.27 -12.79
N PRO A 178 -3.49 -12.26 -13.02
CA PRO A 178 -4.55 -12.57 -12.06
C PRO A 178 -3.99 -13.14 -10.76
N ASP A 179 -4.88 -13.51 -9.85
CA ASP A 179 -4.55 -14.22 -8.62
C ASP A 179 -3.72 -13.38 -7.63
N TYR A 180 -4.15 -12.14 -7.43
CA TYR A 180 -3.75 -11.32 -6.30
C TYR A 180 -4.96 -11.07 -5.39
N GLU A 181 -4.74 -11.08 -4.08
CA GLU A 181 -5.77 -10.80 -3.08
C GLU A 181 -5.31 -9.75 -2.07
N VAL A 182 -6.26 -8.95 -1.58
CA VAL A 182 -5.99 -7.98 -0.54
C VAL A 182 -5.98 -8.71 0.80
N ARG A 183 -4.86 -8.66 1.53
CA ARG A 183 -4.74 -9.20 2.88
C ARG A 183 -4.53 -8.09 3.88
N ALA A 184 -5.19 -8.19 5.03
CA ALA A 184 -5.03 -7.25 6.14
C ALA A 184 -4.63 -8.00 7.41
N TYR A 185 -3.43 -7.69 7.91
CA TYR A 185 -2.82 -8.35 9.06
C TYR A 185 -2.96 -7.50 10.32
N ASP A 186 -3.19 -8.15 11.46
CA ASP A 186 -3.21 -7.47 12.76
C ASP A 186 -1.83 -6.99 13.22
N SER A 187 -0.76 -7.61 12.71
CA SER A 187 0.60 -7.24 13.06
C SER A 187 1.48 -7.01 11.83
N TYR A 188 2.36 -6.05 11.96
CA TYR A 188 3.38 -5.71 10.97
C TYR A 188 4.32 -6.90 10.70
N ALA A 189 4.72 -7.61 11.76
CA ALA A 189 5.59 -8.77 11.65
C ALA A 189 4.93 -9.91 10.86
N ASP A 190 3.64 -10.17 11.09
CA ASP A 190 2.89 -11.18 10.33
C ASP A 190 2.72 -10.78 8.87
N ALA A 191 2.52 -9.48 8.59
CA ALA A 191 2.42 -8.97 7.22
C ALA A 191 3.74 -9.17 6.46
N LEU A 192 4.88 -8.81 7.06
CA LEU A 192 6.20 -9.03 6.47
C LEU A 192 6.51 -10.51 6.28
N ARG A 193 6.21 -11.33 7.29
CA ARG A 193 6.40 -12.79 7.22
C ARG A 193 5.55 -13.40 6.11
N GLY A 194 4.28 -13.06 6.04
CA GLY A 194 3.37 -13.51 4.99
C GLY A 194 3.85 -13.11 3.60
N SER A 195 4.34 -11.88 3.47
CA SER A 195 4.90 -11.36 2.21
C SER A 195 6.18 -12.10 1.80
N ALA A 196 7.08 -12.37 2.75
CA ALA A 196 8.30 -13.14 2.51
C ALA A 196 8.02 -14.59 2.08
N ILE A 197 7.06 -15.26 2.75
CA ILE A 197 6.59 -16.60 2.35
C ILE A 197 6.03 -16.57 0.93
N ALA A 198 5.16 -15.59 0.61
CA ALA A 198 4.56 -15.47 -0.71
C ALA A 198 5.62 -15.26 -1.81
N ILE A 199 6.63 -14.42 -1.57
CA ILE A 199 7.72 -14.21 -2.53
C ILE A 199 8.48 -15.52 -2.78
N THR A 200 8.81 -16.27 -1.72
CA THR A 200 9.58 -17.52 -1.84
C THR A 200 8.79 -18.64 -2.48
N GLU A 201 7.51 -18.80 -2.13
CA GLU A 201 6.69 -19.92 -2.63
C GLU A 201 6.08 -19.65 -4.00
N LEU A 202 5.77 -18.38 -4.31
CA LEU A 202 4.99 -18.02 -5.49
C LEU A 202 5.80 -17.30 -6.56
N ASP A 203 7.04 -16.89 -6.27
CA ASP A 203 7.95 -16.21 -7.21
C ASP A 203 7.32 -14.95 -7.85
N LYS A 204 6.53 -14.22 -7.07
CA LYS A 204 5.80 -13.00 -7.47
C LYS A 204 6.03 -11.89 -6.44
N PRO A 205 6.08 -10.61 -6.87
CA PRO A 205 6.25 -9.49 -5.95
C PRO A 205 4.99 -9.26 -5.11
N VAL A 206 5.13 -8.55 -3.99
CA VAL A 206 4.01 -8.15 -3.11
C VAL A 206 3.87 -6.63 -3.14
N VAL A 207 2.66 -6.10 -3.24
CA VAL A 207 2.42 -4.65 -3.06
C VAL A 207 2.11 -4.38 -1.60
N ILE A 208 2.84 -3.46 -0.99
CA ILE A 208 2.66 -2.99 0.37
C ILE A 208 2.03 -1.60 0.33
N PHE A 209 1.14 -1.29 1.27
CA PHE A 209 0.49 0.01 1.34
C PHE A 209 0.92 0.82 2.59
N PRO A 210 2.08 1.48 2.54
CA PRO A 210 2.59 2.32 3.62
C PRO A 210 1.87 3.67 3.71
N TRP A 211 2.35 4.56 4.58
CA TRP A 211 1.83 5.91 4.84
C TRP A 211 0.32 5.89 5.15
N TRP A 212 -0.07 4.95 6.01
CA TRP A 212 -1.48 4.68 6.36
C TRP A 212 -2.37 4.30 5.18
N GLY A 213 -1.79 3.70 4.15
CA GLY A 213 -2.47 3.35 2.91
C GLY A 213 -2.47 4.49 1.88
N ALA A 214 -1.83 5.62 2.15
CA ALA A 214 -1.71 6.76 1.22
C ALA A 214 -0.66 6.55 0.13
N HIS A 215 0.14 5.49 0.23
CA HIS A 215 1.23 5.20 -0.68
C HIS A 215 1.30 3.72 -1.01
N SER A 216 2.02 3.37 -2.06
CA SER A 216 2.20 1.99 -2.52
C SER A 216 3.66 1.70 -2.80
N TRP A 217 4.16 0.60 -2.26
CA TRP A 217 5.51 0.08 -2.46
C TRP A 217 5.44 -1.31 -3.06
N VAL A 218 6.45 -1.69 -3.85
CA VAL A 218 6.57 -3.07 -4.35
C VAL A 218 7.73 -3.77 -3.64
N MET A 219 7.42 -4.80 -2.88
CA MET A 219 8.39 -5.67 -2.24
C MET A 219 8.85 -6.74 -3.23
N THR A 220 10.14 -6.73 -3.52
CA THR A 220 10.78 -7.62 -4.50
C THR A 220 11.72 -8.64 -3.87
N GLY A 221 11.80 -8.67 -2.54
CA GLY A 221 12.63 -9.62 -1.81
C GLY A 221 12.74 -9.29 -0.33
N TYR A 222 13.52 -10.09 0.41
CA TYR A 222 13.70 -9.94 1.86
C TYR A 222 15.01 -10.55 2.34
N ARG A 223 15.39 -10.18 3.56
CA ARG A 223 16.40 -10.90 4.35
C ARG A 223 15.76 -11.43 5.62
N ALA A 224 16.15 -12.62 6.04
CA ALA A 224 15.70 -13.22 7.29
C ALA A 224 16.83 -14.01 7.96
N ASP A 225 16.70 -14.25 9.25
CA ASP A 225 17.66 -15.08 10.01
C ASP A 225 17.50 -16.59 9.74
N ALA A 226 16.39 -16.99 9.12
CA ALA A 226 16.06 -18.34 8.68
C ALA A 226 15.01 -18.30 7.57
N ASP A 227 14.86 -19.39 6.81
CA ASP A 227 13.78 -19.52 5.82
C ASP A 227 12.40 -19.54 6.50
N PRO A 228 11.52 -18.55 6.25
CA PRO A 228 10.20 -18.48 6.89
C PRO A 228 9.21 -19.54 6.40
N THR A 229 9.50 -20.26 5.32
CA THR A 229 8.70 -21.42 4.88
C THR A 229 9.02 -22.67 5.72
N LEU A 230 10.21 -22.72 6.33
CA LEU A 230 10.69 -23.87 7.12
C LEU A 230 10.62 -23.62 8.63
N PHE A 231 10.78 -22.37 9.06
CA PHE A 231 10.89 -21.99 10.47
C PHE A 231 9.81 -20.97 10.84
N ALA A 232 8.81 -21.42 11.62
CA ALA A 232 7.71 -20.59 12.13
C ALA A 232 8.16 -19.36 12.93
N ASP A 233 9.35 -19.43 13.54
CA ASP A 233 9.99 -18.37 14.35
C ASP A 233 11.04 -17.57 13.58
N ALA A 234 11.19 -17.79 12.27
CA ALA A 234 12.06 -16.95 11.43
C ALA A 234 11.69 -15.47 11.54
N THR A 235 12.70 -14.63 11.74
CA THR A 235 12.57 -13.19 11.85
C THR A 235 12.96 -12.56 10.51
N ILE A 236 12.05 -11.79 9.93
CA ILE A 236 12.33 -10.95 8.76
C ILE A 236 13.10 -9.72 9.23
N ASN A 237 14.24 -9.44 8.61
CA ASN A 237 15.14 -8.34 8.99
C ASN A 237 14.91 -7.06 8.17
N GLY A 238 14.19 -7.18 7.05
CA GLY A 238 13.92 -6.10 6.12
C GLY A 238 13.53 -6.62 4.74
N ALA A 239 13.31 -5.71 3.81
CA ALA A 239 12.76 -5.97 2.49
C ALA A 239 13.50 -5.18 1.40
N TYR A 240 13.59 -5.73 0.20
CA TYR A 240 13.97 -4.95 -0.98
C TYR A 240 12.72 -4.26 -1.53
N ILE A 241 12.75 -2.93 -1.62
CA ILE A 241 11.59 -2.11 -1.97
C ILE A 241 11.83 -1.32 -3.26
N LEU A 242 10.80 -1.28 -4.11
CA LEU A 242 10.65 -0.27 -5.15
C LEU A 242 9.65 0.78 -4.65
N ASP A 243 10.17 1.96 -4.30
CA ASP A 243 9.36 3.12 -3.91
C ASP A 243 9.11 4.02 -5.14
N PRO A 244 7.86 4.07 -5.68
CA PRO A 244 7.57 4.90 -6.84
C PRO A 244 7.73 6.39 -6.57
N TRP A 245 7.82 6.83 -5.31
CA TRP A 245 8.10 8.21 -4.95
C TRP A 245 9.51 8.65 -5.37
N TYR A 246 10.48 7.72 -5.51
CA TYR A 246 11.84 8.07 -5.91
C TYR A 246 11.89 8.72 -7.30
N PRO A 247 12.64 9.83 -7.49
CA PRO A 247 13.59 10.47 -6.58
C PRO A 247 13.06 11.70 -5.82
N ARG A 248 11.76 11.75 -5.51
CA ARG A 248 11.10 12.92 -4.89
C ARG A 248 11.38 13.00 -3.39
N VAL A 249 11.05 14.15 -2.81
CA VAL A 249 11.20 14.42 -1.37
C VAL A 249 9.83 14.73 -0.77
N SER A 250 9.37 13.88 0.13
CA SER A 250 8.16 14.11 0.91
C SER A 250 8.41 15.15 2.01
N SER A 251 7.47 16.07 2.19
CA SER A 251 7.50 17.01 3.32
C SER A 251 7.24 16.35 4.68
N ILE A 252 6.70 15.13 4.69
CA ILE A 252 6.40 14.35 5.90
C ILE A 252 7.45 13.26 6.10
N TRP A 253 7.79 12.54 5.02
CA TRP A 253 8.61 11.33 5.06
C TRP A 253 10.06 11.55 4.57
N GLY A 254 10.42 12.75 4.12
CA GLY A 254 11.77 13.04 3.65
C GLY A 254 12.06 12.46 2.26
N PRO A 255 13.34 12.35 1.87
CA PRO A 255 13.72 11.74 0.61
C PRO A 255 13.38 10.25 0.60
N SER A 256 12.86 9.75 -0.52
CA SER A 256 12.72 8.31 -0.76
C SER A 256 14.06 7.72 -1.21
N ASP A 257 14.26 6.43 -0.93
CA ASP A 257 15.45 5.69 -1.35
C ASP A 257 15.35 5.15 -2.78
N GLY A 258 16.51 4.80 -3.35
CA GLY A 258 16.62 4.33 -4.73
C GLY A 258 15.95 2.97 -4.98
N PRO A 259 15.79 2.58 -6.26
CA PRO A 259 15.12 1.33 -6.61
C PRO A 259 15.84 0.10 -6.07
N GLY A 260 15.10 -0.75 -5.34
CA GLY A 260 15.61 -1.99 -4.79
C GLY A 260 16.48 -1.77 -3.55
N ASN A 261 16.39 -0.60 -2.92
CA ASN A 261 17.03 -0.37 -1.64
C ASN A 261 16.55 -1.40 -0.62
N PHE A 262 17.47 -1.83 0.24
CA PHE A 262 17.13 -2.72 1.34
C PHE A 262 16.65 -1.87 2.51
N GLU A 263 15.35 -1.88 2.74
CA GLU A 263 14.73 -1.23 3.88
C GLU A 263 14.79 -2.15 5.09
N ASP A 264 15.51 -1.73 6.12
CA ASP A 264 15.52 -2.44 7.40
C ASP A 264 14.20 -2.24 8.16
N LEU A 265 14.02 -2.97 9.25
CA LEU A 265 12.79 -2.87 10.05
C LEU A 265 12.52 -1.45 10.56
N GLY A 266 13.55 -0.67 10.87
CA GLY A 266 13.39 0.70 11.35
C GLY A 266 12.85 1.62 10.27
N GLU A 267 13.36 1.50 9.05
CA GLU A 267 12.92 2.29 7.91
C GLU A 267 11.53 1.86 7.39
N LEU A 268 11.27 0.56 7.36
CA LEU A 268 9.94 0.04 7.08
C LEU A 268 8.92 0.47 8.15
N GLU A 269 9.24 0.39 9.45
CA GLU A 269 8.35 0.87 10.53
C GLU A 269 8.13 2.38 10.45
N ARG A 270 9.15 3.15 10.07
CA ARG A 270 9.02 4.60 9.85
C ARG A 270 7.92 4.89 8.84
N ASN A 271 7.88 4.18 7.70
CA ASN A 271 6.93 4.44 6.62
C ASN A 271 5.63 3.63 6.76
N TRP A 272 5.64 2.55 7.53
CA TRP A 272 4.49 1.68 7.77
C TRP A 272 4.22 1.57 9.28
N PRO A 273 3.82 2.68 9.91
CA PRO A 273 3.92 2.84 11.36
C PRO A 273 3.06 1.84 12.14
N VAL A 274 3.71 1.18 13.09
CA VAL A 274 3.09 0.26 14.07
C VAL A 274 2.50 0.99 15.28
N TYR A 275 2.79 2.29 15.39
CA TYR A 275 2.32 3.16 16.46
C TYR A 275 1.84 4.52 15.93
N GLN A 276 2.03 5.56 16.74
CA GLN A 276 1.77 6.95 16.39
C GLN A 276 2.60 7.35 15.17
N GLY A 277 2.02 8.21 14.34
CA GLY A 277 2.69 8.78 13.19
C GLY A 277 3.99 9.53 13.49
N PRO A 278 4.74 9.92 12.45
CA PRO A 278 5.89 10.81 12.60
C PRO A 278 5.48 12.12 13.30
N PRO A 279 6.44 12.87 13.86
CA PRO A 279 6.15 14.10 14.59
C PRO A 279 5.18 15.04 13.85
N GLY A 280 4.09 15.43 14.50
CA GLY A 280 2.99 16.21 13.92
C GLY A 280 1.79 15.40 13.40
N TYR A 281 1.90 14.07 13.37
CA TYR A 281 0.86 13.12 12.93
C TYR A 281 0.59 12.04 13.98
N GLU A 282 0.96 12.28 15.25
CA GLU A 282 0.85 11.31 16.34
C GLU A 282 -0.60 10.86 16.63
N GLN A 283 -1.57 11.65 16.18
CA GLN A 283 -3.00 11.36 16.27
C GLN A 283 -3.48 10.33 15.24
N ILE A 284 -2.69 10.01 14.22
CA ILE A 284 -3.03 8.97 13.24
C ILE A 284 -2.59 7.62 13.82
N GLY A 285 -3.54 6.68 13.89
CA GLY A 285 -3.32 5.34 14.42
C GLY A 285 -2.38 4.49 13.56
N PRO A 286 -2.01 3.29 14.03
CA PRO A 286 -1.11 2.41 13.31
C PRO A 286 -1.76 1.81 12.06
N GLY A 287 -0.93 1.34 11.12
CA GLY A 287 -1.38 0.64 9.92
C GLY A 287 -2.23 1.51 8.99
N TRP A 288 -3.16 0.89 8.26
CA TRP A 288 -4.05 1.58 7.32
C TRP A 288 -5.01 2.51 8.06
N SER A 289 -5.09 3.76 7.62
CA SER A 289 -5.98 4.78 8.19
C SER A 289 -6.09 5.94 7.20
N ARG A 290 -7.26 6.06 6.58
CA ARG A 290 -7.46 6.95 5.44
C ARG A 290 -8.43 8.09 5.79
N PRO A 291 -8.12 9.34 5.42
CA PRO A 291 -8.92 10.51 5.82
C PRO A 291 -10.26 10.65 5.10
N GLU A 292 -10.45 9.92 3.99
CA GLU A 292 -11.69 9.95 3.22
C GLU A 292 -12.85 9.17 3.88
N GLY A 293 -12.57 8.18 4.73
CA GLY A 293 -13.62 7.40 5.39
C GLY A 293 -13.13 6.22 6.21
N ALA A 294 -14.08 5.42 6.69
CA ALA A 294 -13.80 4.20 7.47
C ALA A 294 -13.79 2.97 6.57
N TYR A 295 -12.80 2.10 6.80
CA TYR A 295 -12.61 0.82 6.11
C TYR A 295 -12.57 -0.31 7.16
N PRO A 296 -13.71 -0.88 7.56
CA PRO A 296 -13.80 -1.78 8.72
C PRO A 296 -12.84 -2.99 8.68
N GLU A 297 -12.50 -3.47 7.50
CA GLU A 297 -11.62 -4.62 7.30
C GLU A 297 -10.13 -4.24 7.24
N ARG A 298 -9.79 -2.96 7.15
CA ARG A 298 -8.43 -2.46 6.91
C ARG A 298 -7.95 -1.52 8.01
N ASP A 299 -8.82 -0.69 8.57
CA ASP A 299 -8.46 0.32 9.57
C ASP A 299 -7.69 -0.32 10.75
N GLY A 300 -6.50 0.21 11.03
CA GLY A 300 -5.61 -0.28 12.07
C GLY A 300 -4.76 -1.51 11.70
N LYS A 301 -4.85 -2.00 10.46
CA LYS A 301 -4.18 -3.23 9.99
C LYS A 301 -3.08 -2.94 8.97
N PHE A 302 -2.22 -3.92 8.76
CA PHE A 302 -1.15 -3.89 7.77
C PHE A 302 -1.66 -4.53 6.48
N VAL A 303 -1.97 -3.68 5.50
CA VAL A 303 -2.58 -4.10 4.23
C VAL A 303 -1.52 -4.35 3.17
N VAL A 304 -1.65 -5.48 2.49
CA VAL A 304 -0.82 -5.86 1.34
C VAL A 304 -1.69 -6.47 0.25
N LEU A 305 -1.22 -6.38 -1.00
CA LEU A 305 -1.77 -7.13 -2.12
C LEU A 305 -0.82 -8.30 -2.40
N MET A 306 -1.30 -9.51 -2.14
CA MET A 306 -0.49 -10.71 -2.11
C MET A 306 -0.84 -11.64 -3.27
N PRO A 307 0.14 -12.21 -3.98
CA PRO A 307 -0.12 -13.25 -4.96
C PRO A 307 -0.70 -14.51 -4.27
N THR A 308 -1.55 -15.26 -4.97
CA THR A 308 -2.18 -16.48 -4.46
C THR A 308 -1.85 -17.73 -5.27
N THR A 309 -1.18 -17.58 -6.42
CA THR A 309 -0.73 -18.68 -7.27
C THR A 309 0.73 -18.49 -7.68
N PRO A 310 1.48 -19.58 -7.93
CA PRO A 310 2.84 -19.48 -8.45
C PRO A 310 2.93 -18.72 -9.77
N ARG A 311 4.10 -18.15 -10.06
CA ARG A 311 4.41 -17.58 -11.37
C ARG A 311 4.38 -18.66 -12.45
N ASP A 312 3.72 -18.37 -13.56
CA ASP A 312 3.78 -19.22 -14.75
C ASP A 312 5.23 -19.22 -15.28
N THR A 313 5.83 -20.41 -15.33
CA THR A 313 7.21 -20.64 -15.83
C THR A 313 7.26 -20.85 -17.33
#